data_AF-A0A3B8ML74-F1
#
_entry.id   AF-A0A3B8ML74-F1
#
_cell.length_a   1.000
_cell.length_b   1.000
_cell.length_c   1.000
_cell.angle_alpha   90.00
_cell.angle_beta   90.00
_cell.angle_gamma   90.00
#
_symmetry.space_group_name_H-M   'P 1'
#
loop_
_entity.id
_entity.type
_entity.pdbx_description
1 polymer ?
#
loop_
_entity_poly.entity_id
_entity_poly.type
_entity_poly.pdbx_seq_one_letter_code
_entity_poly.pdbx_strand_id
1 'polypeptide(L)'
;MKQLVLNAIDLLLRNPVIRIGGPSTILATVNEQPEQKRHVAYFLHYVPERRGADFDVIEDVIPVFDVGVSVRADKEPTYVRCVPDGEDLSFEYRDGRVSFTVPKIEGHQMVELV
;
A
#
# COMPACT_ATOMS: atom_id res chain seq x y z
N MET A 1 15.83 12.18 -12.83
CA MET A 1 15.60 10.90 -13.54
C MET A 1 14.34 10.17 -13.06
N LYS A 2 14.18 9.92 -11.75
CA LYS A 2 12.99 9.23 -11.17
C LYS A 2 11.64 9.79 -11.61
N GLN A 3 11.43 11.11 -11.53
CA GLN A 3 10.16 11.73 -11.91
C GLN A 3 9.81 11.52 -13.39
N LEU A 4 10.81 11.51 -14.28
CA LEU A 4 10.59 11.31 -15.71
C LEU A 4 10.12 9.87 -16.02
N VAL A 5 10.67 8.87 -15.31
CA VAL A 5 10.23 7.48 -15.41
C VAL A 5 8.82 7.31 -14.87
N LEU A 6 8.51 7.91 -13.71
CA LEU A 6 7.15 7.87 -13.13
C LEU A 6 6.11 8.47 -14.08
N ASN A 7 6.38 9.63 -14.66
CA ASN A 7 5.48 10.26 -15.63
C ASN A 7 5.26 9.37 -16.87
N ALA A 8 6.30 8.67 -17.34
CA ALA A 8 6.17 7.74 -18.47
C ALA A 8 5.33 6.51 -18.10
N ILE A 9 5.51 5.96 -16.88
CA ILE A 9 4.68 4.88 -16.36
C ILE A 9 3.22 5.34 -16.24
N ASP A 10 2.94 6.54 -15.74
CA ASP A 10 1.56 7.05 -15.62
C ASP A 10 0.88 7.19 -16.99
N LEU A 11 1.65 7.57 -18.02
CA LEU A 11 1.14 7.69 -19.39
C LEU A 11 0.78 6.31 -20.00
N LEU A 12 1.59 5.29 -19.70
CA LEU A 12 1.43 3.92 -20.23
C LEU A 12 0.47 3.05 -19.40
N LEU A 13 0.54 3.16 -18.07
CA LEU A 13 -0.19 2.37 -17.09
C LEU A 13 -1.26 3.23 -16.41
N ARG A 14 -2.21 3.70 -17.20
CA ARG A 14 -3.25 4.67 -16.79
C ARG A 14 -4.08 4.24 -15.58
N ASN A 15 -4.27 2.92 -15.38
CA ASN A 15 -5.08 2.36 -14.30
C ASN A 15 -4.33 1.24 -13.54
N PRO A 16 -3.31 1.59 -12.73
CA PRO A 16 -2.51 0.62 -11.98
C PRO A 16 -3.34 -0.08 -10.91
N VAL A 17 -2.95 -1.30 -10.53
CA VAL A 17 -3.67 -2.10 -9.52
C VAL A 17 -3.75 -1.36 -8.18
N ILE A 18 -2.65 -0.73 -7.75
CA ILE A 18 -2.59 0.06 -6.53
C ILE A 18 -1.92 1.40 -6.79
N ARG A 19 -2.40 2.44 -6.12
CA ARG A 19 -1.75 3.74 -5.96
C ARG A 19 -1.58 3.99 -4.48
N ILE A 20 -0.42 4.49 -4.10
CA ILE A 20 -0.12 4.86 -2.72
C ILE A 20 0.41 6.29 -2.71
N GLY A 21 -0.01 7.06 -1.71
CA GLY A 21 0.68 8.27 -1.29
C GLY A 21 1.89 7.93 -0.41
N GLY A 22 2.62 8.96 -0.01
CA GLY A 22 3.71 8.84 0.95
C GLY A 22 5.10 8.57 0.33
N PRO A 23 6.08 8.19 1.17
CA PRO A 23 7.45 7.96 0.74
C PRO A 23 7.57 6.83 -0.28
N SER A 24 8.42 7.00 -1.29
CA SER A 24 8.69 5.94 -2.29
C SER A 24 9.45 4.73 -1.73
N THR A 25 9.84 4.79 -0.46
CA THR A 25 10.44 3.69 0.30
C THR A 25 9.38 2.68 0.77
N ILE A 26 8.09 3.03 0.68
CA ILE A 26 7.01 2.07 0.91
C ILE A 26 6.95 1.08 -0.26
N LEU A 27 7.03 -0.20 0.06
CA LEU A 27 6.67 -1.27 -0.87
C LEU A 27 5.20 -1.63 -0.64
N ALA A 28 4.43 -1.70 -1.72
CA ALA A 28 3.03 -2.09 -1.66
C ALA A 28 2.76 -3.22 -2.66
N THR A 29 2.05 -4.25 -2.21
CA THR A 29 1.58 -5.36 -3.04
C THR A 29 0.10 -5.58 -2.83
N VAL A 30 -0.58 -6.12 -3.85
CA VAL A 30 -1.97 -6.55 -3.76
C VAL A 30 -2.02 -8.02 -4.07
N ASN A 31 -2.53 -8.81 -3.13
CA ASN A 31 -2.76 -10.24 -3.28
C ASN A 31 -4.26 -10.47 -3.48
N GLU A 32 -4.64 -10.97 -4.65
CA GLU A 32 -6.00 -11.37 -4.93
C GLU A 32 -6.23 -12.82 -4.49
N GLN A 33 -7.30 -13.03 -3.73
CA GLN A 33 -7.68 -14.32 -3.15
C GLN A 33 -9.11 -14.67 -3.58
N PRO A 34 -9.31 -15.20 -4.81
CA PRO A 34 -10.65 -15.40 -5.38
C PRO A 34 -11.51 -16.39 -4.59
N GLU A 35 -10.90 -17.45 -4.05
CA GLU A 35 -11.60 -18.46 -3.25
C GLU A 35 -12.19 -17.85 -1.97
N GLN A 36 -11.49 -16.89 -1.38
CA GLN A 36 -11.90 -16.14 -0.18
C GLN A 36 -12.66 -14.86 -0.53
N LYS A 37 -12.82 -14.55 -1.82
CA LYS A 37 -13.46 -13.34 -2.36
C LYS A 37 -12.91 -12.06 -1.75
N ARG A 38 -11.58 -11.95 -1.64
CA ARG A 38 -10.95 -10.76 -1.07
C ARG A 38 -9.66 -10.35 -1.76
N HIS A 39 -9.28 -9.10 -1.55
CA HIS A 39 -7.93 -8.60 -1.83
C HIS A 39 -7.23 -8.29 -0.51
N VAL A 40 -5.93 -8.56 -0.45
CA VAL A 40 -5.08 -8.14 0.67
C VAL A 40 -4.02 -7.20 0.13
N ALA A 41 -4.11 -5.92 0.50
CA ALA A 41 -3.05 -4.96 0.27
C ALA A 41 -2.02 -5.08 1.40
N TYR A 42 -0.76 -5.33 1.05
CA TYR A 42 0.33 -5.44 2.01
C TYR A 42 1.33 -4.32 1.80
N PHE A 43 1.69 -3.64 2.89
CA PHE A 43 2.61 -2.53 2.91
C PHE A 43 3.83 -2.87 3.76
N LEU A 44 5.01 -2.52 3.27
CA LEU A 44 6.27 -2.63 3.98
C LEU A 44 7.00 -1.29 3.95
N HIS A 45 7.51 -0.86 5.11
CA HIS A 45 8.38 0.31 5.21
C HIS A 45 9.58 0.00 6.10
N TYR A 46 10.65 -0.45 5.46
CA TYR A 46 11.96 -0.64 6.06
C TYR A 46 12.97 0.14 5.21
N VAL A 47 13.52 1.22 5.77
CA VAL A 47 14.55 2.02 5.10
C VAL A 47 15.91 1.48 5.55
N PRO A 48 16.67 0.77 4.70
CA PRO A 48 18.00 0.32 5.08
C PRO A 48 18.97 1.51 5.15
N GLU A 49 19.70 1.65 6.26
CA GLU A 49 20.84 2.57 6.38
C GLU A 49 22.16 1.79 6.42
N ARG A 50 23.10 2.20 5.57
CA ARG A 50 24.44 1.60 5.52
C ARG A 50 25.34 2.25 6.56
N ARG A 51 25.36 1.71 7.78
CA ARG A 51 26.29 2.11 8.85
C ARG A 51 27.39 1.06 9.07
N GLY A 52 28.15 0.77 8.01
CA GLY A 52 29.29 -0.14 8.03
C GLY A 52 29.90 -0.29 6.63
N ALA A 53 31.21 -0.50 6.54
CA ALA A 53 31.86 -0.79 5.26
C ALA A 53 31.36 -2.12 4.66
N ASP A 54 31.08 -3.10 5.54
CA ASP A 54 30.90 -4.52 5.19
C ASP A 54 29.53 -5.12 5.52
N PHE A 55 28.61 -4.38 6.17
CA PHE A 55 27.26 -4.88 6.47
C PHE A 55 26.23 -3.74 6.63
N ASP A 56 24.99 -4.01 6.25
CA ASP A 56 23.83 -3.14 6.48
C ASP A 56 23.22 -3.50 7.85
N VAL A 57 23.03 -2.51 8.72
CA VAL A 57 22.30 -2.67 9.98
C VAL A 57 20.88 -2.17 9.76
N ILE A 58 19.88 -3.02 10.03
CA ILE A 58 18.47 -2.65 9.97
C ILE A 58 18.05 -2.27 11.40
N GLU A 59 18.08 -0.98 11.75
CA GLU A 59 17.46 -0.52 13.01
C GLU A 59 17.01 0.94 12.98
N ASP A 60 15.69 1.08 12.78
CA ASP A 60 14.69 1.95 13.42
C ASP A 60 13.55 2.04 12.41
N VAL A 61 12.42 1.39 12.72
CA VAL A 61 11.25 1.42 11.85
C VAL A 61 10.67 2.83 11.90
N ILE A 62 10.83 3.60 10.82
CA ILE A 62 10.23 4.93 10.72
C ILE A 62 8.74 4.75 10.39
N PRO A 63 7.81 5.07 11.32
CA PRO A 63 6.40 4.94 11.02
C PRO A 63 5.98 5.96 9.98
N VAL A 64 5.16 5.53 9.02
CA VAL A 64 4.48 6.44 8.08
C VAL A 64 3.02 6.50 8.45
N PHE A 65 2.50 7.71 8.66
CA PHE A 65 1.12 7.95 9.05
C PHE A 65 0.29 8.43 7.86
N ASP A 66 -1.02 8.23 7.95
CA ASP A 66 -2.03 8.78 7.05
C ASP A 66 -1.74 8.53 5.57
N VAL A 67 -1.41 7.28 5.23
CA VAL A 67 -1.06 6.89 3.87
C VAL A 67 -2.33 6.67 3.06
N GLY A 68 -2.61 7.60 2.16
CA GLY A 68 -3.70 7.46 1.18
C GLY A 68 -3.42 6.33 0.20
N VAL A 69 -4.38 5.42 0.05
CA VAL A 69 -4.30 4.25 -0.83
C VAL A 69 -5.52 4.22 -1.75
N SER A 70 -5.30 3.83 -3.00
CA SER A 70 -6.36 3.53 -3.95
C SER A 70 -6.09 2.21 -4.65
N VAL A 71 -6.96 1.22 -4.46
CA VAL A 71 -6.85 -0.12 -5.06
C VAL A 71 -7.92 -0.28 -6.12
N ARG A 72 -7.55 -0.82 -7.29
CA ARG A 72 -8.51 -1.18 -8.34
C ARG A 72 -9.33 -2.38 -7.85
N ALA A 73 -10.65 -2.27 -7.94
CA ALA A 73 -11.55 -3.36 -7.58
C ALA A 73 -12.73 -3.37 -8.55
N ASP A 74 -13.08 -4.55 -9.06
CA ASP A 74 -14.19 -4.69 -10.02
C ASP A 74 -15.56 -4.51 -9.34
N LYS A 75 -15.59 -4.63 -8.01
CA LYS A 75 -16.79 -4.49 -7.17
C LYS A 75 -16.47 -3.68 -5.93
N GLU A 76 -17.50 -3.06 -5.40
CA GLU A 76 -17.45 -2.40 -4.10
C GLU A 76 -17.28 -3.46 -2.99
N PRO A 77 -16.26 -3.33 -2.13
CA PRO A 77 -16.13 -4.19 -0.98
C PRO A 77 -17.21 -3.86 0.06
N THR A 78 -17.63 -4.88 0.79
CA THR A 78 -18.46 -4.77 1.99
C THR A 78 -17.74 -4.08 3.15
N TYR A 79 -16.42 -4.26 3.26
CA TYR A 79 -15.58 -3.55 4.23
C TYR A 79 -14.13 -3.47 3.78
N VAL A 80 -13.41 -2.51 4.37
CA VAL A 80 -11.97 -2.37 4.28
C VAL A 80 -11.43 -2.33 5.69
N ARG A 81 -10.45 -3.18 6.03
CA ARG A 81 -10.03 -3.38 7.41
C ARG A 81 -8.53 -3.65 7.54
N CYS A 82 -7.91 -3.04 8.55
CA CYS A 82 -6.56 -3.38 8.96
C CYS A 82 -6.52 -4.80 9.56
N VAL A 83 -5.61 -5.63 9.07
CA VAL A 83 -5.37 -6.97 9.64
C VAL A 83 -3.91 -7.10 10.10
N PRO A 84 -3.65 -7.80 11.22
CA PRO A 84 -4.60 -8.59 12.03
C PRO A 84 -5.41 -7.80 13.07
N ASP A 85 -5.12 -6.51 13.29
CA ASP A 85 -5.65 -5.74 14.43
C ASP A 85 -7.17 -5.48 14.40
N GLY A 86 -7.80 -5.60 13.23
CA GLY A 86 -9.25 -5.61 13.07
C GLY A 86 -9.91 -4.23 12.95
N GLU A 87 -9.13 -3.16 12.83
CA GLU A 87 -9.66 -1.78 12.69
C GLU A 87 -10.33 -1.58 11.33
N ASP A 88 -11.63 -1.24 11.35
CA ASP A 88 -12.39 -0.89 10.14
C ASP A 88 -12.00 0.50 9.62
N LEU A 89 -11.73 0.58 8.32
CA LEU A 89 -11.38 1.81 7.64
C LEU A 89 -12.59 2.32 6.84
N SER A 90 -12.84 3.63 6.95
CA SER A 90 -13.73 4.29 6.01
C SER A 90 -13.11 4.29 4.62
N PHE A 91 -13.92 4.03 3.59
CA PHE A 91 -13.48 3.99 2.21
C PHE A 91 -14.52 4.62 1.28
N GLU A 92 -14.07 5.00 0.09
CA GLU A 92 -14.92 5.41 -1.01
C GLU A 92 -14.74 4.46 -2.19
N TYR A 93 -15.84 4.01 -2.80
CA TYR A 93 -15.81 3.28 -4.06
C TYR A 93 -16.30 4.16 -5.21
N ARG A 94 -15.41 4.40 -6.17
CA ARG A 94 -15.71 5.23 -7.34
C ARG A 94 -14.86 4.80 -8.54
N ASP A 95 -15.46 4.77 -9.72
CA ASP A 95 -14.77 4.51 -10.99
C ASP A 95 -13.92 3.22 -10.99
N GLY A 96 -14.42 2.15 -10.34
CA GLY A 96 -13.74 0.85 -10.25
C GLY A 96 -12.53 0.84 -9.29
N ARG A 97 -12.50 1.76 -8.32
CA ARG A 97 -11.44 1.87 -7.32
C ARG A 97 -11.99 2.08 -5.92
N VAL A 98 -11.33 1.48 -4.94
CA VAL A 98 -11.56 1.66 -3.52
C VAL A 98 -10.45 2.56 -2.97
N SER A 99 -10.82 3.69 -2.38
CA SER A 99 -9.87 4.64 -1.79
C SER A 99 -10.06 4.71 -0.29
N PHE A 100 -8.97 4.62 0.47
CA PHE A 100 -8.95 4.60 1.93
C PHE A 100 -7.62 5.14 2.45
N THR A 101 -7.54 5.39 3.76
CA THR A 101 -6.32 5.86 4.43
C THR A 101 -5.82 4.80 5.41
N VAL A 102 -4.56 4.40 5.28
CA VAL A 102 -3.89 3.55 6.26
C VAL A 102 -3.35 4.46 7.37
N PRO A 103 -3.83 4.32 8.63
CA PRO A 103 -3.50 5.27 9.69
C PRO A 103 -2.02 5.22 10.07
N LYS A 104 -1.41 4.04 10.07
CA LYS A 104 0.00 3.83 10.41
C LYS A 104 0.58 2.63 9.66
N ILE A 105 1.79 2.79 9.13
CA ILE A 105 2.63 1.71 8.64
C ILE A 105 3.91 1.75 9.47
N GLU A 106 4.03 0.81 10.41
CA GLU A 106 5.21 0.64 11.25
C GLU A 106 5.87 -0.70 10.90
N GLY A 107 6.73 -0.67 9.88
CA GLY A 107 7.44 -1.85 9.40
C GLY A 107 6.59 -2.60 8.40
N HIS A 108 5.42 -3.07 8.82
CA HIS A 108 4.44 -3.67 7.93
C HIS A 108 3.00 -3.35 8.32
N GLN A 109 2.09 -3.37 7.33
CA GLN A 109 0.65 -3.29 7.56
C GLN A 109 -0.09 -4.07 6.47
N MET A 110 -1.13 -4.83 6.84
CA MET A 110 -2.04 -5.44 5.88
C MET A 110 -3.41 -4.78 5.97
N VAL A 111 -4.07 -4.65 4.82
CA VAL A 111 -5.47 -4.23 4.73
C VAL A 111 -6.20 -5.23 3.86
N GLU A 112 -7.26 -5.82 4.39
CA GLU A 112 -8.15 -6.68 3.62
C GLU A 112 -9.33 -5.87 3.07
N LEU A 113 -9.70 -6.17 1.82
CA LEU A 113 -10.85 -5.62 1.10
C LEU A 113 -11.72 -6.82 0.68
N VAL A 114 -12.95 -6.89 1.17
CA VAL A 114 -13.88 -8.03 0.95
C VAL A 114 -15.17 -7.55 0.34
#